data_AF-A0A1S2KK88-F1
#
_entry.id   AF-A0A1S2KK88-F1
#
_cell.length_a   1.000
_cell.length_b   1.000
_cell.length_c   1.000
_cell.angle_alpha   90.00
_cell.angle_beta   90.00
_cell.angle_gamma   90.00
#
_symmetry.space_group_name_H-M   'P 1'
#
loop_
_entity.id
_entity.type
_entity.pdbx_description
1 polymer ?
#
loop_
_entity_poly.entity_id
_entity_poly.type
_entity_poly.pdbx_seq_one_letter_code
_entity_poly.pdbx_strand_id
1 'polypeptide(L)'
;MNHDATYEFPEGELYVTILPAVTKHERWGDQDLALPEGRLGISSSRDENDEPGFVKIRGRRYRIASRRERAHVRREGLLRRNDSDASLWIYQSPLRRWEFTNDRDQELSHGTAARERLNRMVREAADRFEAEHPGWQLISERLELEGLLSNAKVGVATAREDLAKAEAHVTRLAARLSALTA
;
A
#
# COMPACT_ATOMS: atom_id res chain seq x y z
N MET A 1 -16.90 -0.70 1.52
CA MET A 1 -16.73 -0.79 2.98
C MET A 1 -15.44 -0.05 3.26
N ASN A 2 -15.49 1.13 3.88
CA ASN A 2 -14.27 1.92 4.09
C ASN A 2 -13.41 1.20 5.12
N HIS A 3 -12.18 0.86 4.72
CA HIS A 3 -11.23 0.14 5.54
C HIS A 3 -10.40 1.12 6.37
N ASP A 4 -11.10 2.09 6.96
CA ASP A 4 -10.53 3.27 7.58
C ASP A 4 -10.96 3.36 9.05
N ALA A 5 -10.03 3.71 9.92
CA ALA A 5 -10.28 4.04 11.32
C ALA A 5 -9.65 5.38 11.67
N THR A 6 -10.19 6.05 12.68
CA THR A 6 -9.66 7.32 13.19
C THR A 6 -9.31 7.16 14.66
N TYR A 7 -8.12 7.61 15.03
CA TYR A 7 -7.61 7.57 16.38
C TYR A 7 -7.29 8.98 16.86
N GLU A 8 -7.96 9.36 17.94
CA GLU A 8 -7.72 10.65 18.61
C GLU A 8 -6.46 10.59 19.48
N PHE A 9 -5.64 11.63 19.37
CA PHE A 9 -4.52 11.92 20.26
C PHE A 9 -4.63 13.35 20.79
N PRO A 10 -3.95 13.69 21.91
CA PRO A 10 -3.88 15.07 22.39
C PRO A 10 -3.38 16.07 21.34
N GLU A 11 -2.51 15.62 20.43
CA GLU A 11 -1.94 16.43 19.35
C GLU A 11 -2.87 16.59 18.14
N GLY A 12 -3.85 15.70 17.96
CA GLY A 12 -4.73 15.66 16.79
C GLY A 12 -5.11 14.23 16.39
N GLU A 13 -5.86 14.10 15.31
CA GLU A 13 -6.35 12.81 14.84
C GLU A 13 -5.37 12.16 13.86
N LEU A 14 -5.27 10.83 13.92
CA LEU A 14 -4.64 10.00 12.90
C LEU A 14 -5.65 9.07 12.26
N TYR A 15 -5.57 9.00 10.93
CA TYR A 15 -6.37 8.13 10.10
C TYR A 15 -5.53 6.93 9.69
N VAL A 16 -6.07 5.74 9.88
CA VAL A 16 -5.43 4.48 9.51
C VAL A 16 -6.29 3.81 8.44
N THR A 17 -5.68 3.50 7.30
CA THR A 17 -6.34 2.90 6.14
C THR A 17 -5.64 1.61 5.74
N ILE A 18 -6.40 0.55 5.48
CA ILE A 18 -5.84 -0.67 4.87
C ILE A 18 -5.53 -0.38 3.40
N LEU A 19 -4.27 -0.53 3.02
CA LEU A 19 -3.81 -0.40 1.64
C LEU A 19 -3.74 -1.79 0.99
N PRO A 20 -3.80 -1.88 -0.36
CA PRO A 20 -3.50 -3.13 -1.05
C PRO A 20 -2.12 -3.66 -0.65
N ALA A 21 -2.04 -4.97 -0.42
CA ALA A 21 -0.79 -5.64 -0.18
C ALA A 21 0.17 -5.49 -1.37
N VAL A 22 1.46 -5.77 -1.13
CA VAL A 22 2.45 -5.90 -2.19
C VAL A 22 3.05 -7.29 -2.10
N THR A 23 2.97 -8.04 -3.19
CA THR A 23 3.68 -9.31 -3.33
C THR A 23 5.17 -9.04 -3.55
N LYS A 24 6.01 -9.45 -2.61
CA LYS A 24 7.47 -9.49 -2.79
C LYS A 24 7.94 -10.89 -3.10
N HIS A 25 8.93 -10.97 -3.99
CA HIS A 25 9.64 -12.20 -4.30
C HIS A 25 10.91 -12.25 -3.47
N GLU A 26 10.99 -13.21 -2.55
CA GLU A 26 12.17 -13.44 -1.73
C GLU A 26 12.74 -14.82 -1.97
N ARG A 27 14.07 -14.91 -2.02
CA ARG A 27 14.80 -16.17 -2.14
C ARG A 27 15.20 -16.67 -0.76
N TRP A 28 14.62 -17.79 -0.33
CA TRP A 28 14.97 -18.45 0.93
C TRP A 28 15.68 -19.77 0.65
N GLY A 29 17.02 -19.73 0.67
CA GLY A 29 17.85 -20.86 0.24
C GLY A 29 17.65 -21.17 -1.24
N ASP A 30 17.18 -22.39 -1.53
CA ASP A 30 16.89 -22.87 -2.90
C ASP A 30 15.41 -22.71 -3.30
N GLN A 31 14.61 -21.99 -2.51
CA GLN A 31 13.20 -21.75 -2.80
C GLN A 31 12.94 -20.27 -3.08
N ASP A 32 12.27 -20.01 -4.19
CA ASP A 32 11.67 -18.71 -4.47
C ASP A 32 10.26 -18.68 -3.83
N LEU A 33 10.05 -17.73 -2.93
CA LEU A 33 8.77 -17.52 -2.25
C LEU A 33 8.17 -16.20 -2.72
N ALA A 34 6.87 -16.23 -3.04
CA ALA A 34 6.06 -15.03 -3.20
C ALA A 34 5.28 -14.81 -1.89
N LEU A 35 5.57 -13.71 -1.20
CA LEU A 35 4.95 -13.37 0.07
C LEU A 35 4.15 -12.07 -0.09
N PRO A 36 2.83 -12.09 0.14
CA PRO A 36 2.07 -10.86 0.23
C PRO A 36 2.46 -10.13 1.53
N GLU A 37 2.73 -8.84 1.42
CA GLU A 37 2.95 -7.98 2.58
C GLU A 37 1.71 -7.13 2.81
N GLY A 38 1.04 -7.32 3.94
CA GLY A 38 -0.09 -6.50 4.35
C GLY A 38 0.35 -5.07 4.64
N ARG A 39 -0.43 -4.08 4.20
CA ARG A 39 -0.06 -2.66 4.29
C ARG A 39 -1.11 -1.80 5.00
N LEU A 40 -0.65 -0.93 5.89
CA LEU A 40 -1.44 0.15 6.51
C LEU A 40 -0.88 1.50 6.09
N GLY A 41 -1.75 2.41 5.65
CA GLY A 41 -1.47 3.83 5.54
C GLY A 41 -1.88 4.54 6.81
N ILE A 42 -1.05 5.45 7.32
CA ILE A 42 -1.30 6.21 8.54
C ILE A 42 -1.03 7.67 8.23
N SER A 43 -2.07 8.49 8.26
CA SER A 43 -1.98 9.90 7.88
C SER A 43 -2.66 10.82 8.89
N SER A 44 -2.20 12.06 8.98
CA SER A 44 -2.93 13.11 9.69
C SER A 44 -4.06 13.71 8.86
N SER A 45 -4.27 13.27 7.61
CA SER A 45 -5.42 13.63 6.77
C SER A 45 -6.20 12.41 6.28
N ARG A 46 -7.53 12.57 6.11
CA ARG A 46 -8.38 11.59 5.41
C ARG A 46 -8.27 11.69 3.90
N ASP A 47 -8.08 12.91 3.42
CA ASP A 47 -7.92 13.21 1.99
C ASP A 47 -6.85 14.29 1.85
N GLU A 48 -5.64 13.87 1.45
CA GLU A 48 -4.53 14.79 1.24
C GLU A 48 -4.74 15.73 0.03
N ASN A 49 -5.71 15.45 -0.85
CA ASN A 49 -5.97 16.29 -2.03
C ASN A 49 -6.83 17.51 -1.71
N ASP A 50 -7.76 17.39 -0.75
CA ASP A 50 -8.73 18.45 -0.45
C ASP A 50 -8.31 19.30 0.76
N GLU A 51 -7.94 18.68 1.89
CA GLU A 51 -7.51 19.42 3.08
C GLU A 51 -6.28 18.77 3.74
N PRO A 52 -5.15 19.50 3.87
CA PRO A 52 -4.00 18.99 4.59
C PRO A 52 -4.33 18.92 6.08
N GLY A 53 -4.54 17.70 6.59
CA GLY A 53 -4.71 17.46 8.01
C GLY A 53 -3.39 17.54 8.77
N PHE A 54 -3.41 18.10 9.97
CA PHE A 54 -2.22 18.35 10.80
C PHE A 54 -2.42 17.90 12.25
N VAL A 55 -1.32 17.48 12.87
CA VAL A 55 -1.20 17.33 14.33
C VAL A 55 -0.33 18.45 14.92
N LYS A 56 -0.58 18.82 16.17
CA LYS A 56 0.10 19.90 16.87
C LYS A 56 0.96 19.37 18.02
N ILE A 57 2.29 19.45 17.87
CA ILE A 57 3.22 19.15 18.95
C ILE A 57 3.80 20.48 19.47
N ARG A 58 3.57 20.78 20.75
CA ARG A 58 4.08 22.01 21.41
C ARG A 58 3.76 23.27 20.61
N GLY A 59 2.53 23.37 20.09
CA GLY A 59 2.04 24.51 19.31
C GLY A 59 2.47 24.56 17.84
N ARG A 60 3.32 23.64 17.38
CA ARG A 60 3.77 23.57 15.97
C ARG A 60 2.99 22.51 15.20
N ARG A 61 2.65 22.80 13.96
CA ARG A 61 1.88 21.93 13.07
C ARG A 61 2.81 20.98 12.31
N TYR A 62 2.39 19.72 12.23
CA TYR A 62 3.09 18.65 11.54
C TYR A 62 2.11 17.81 10.75
N ARG A 63 2.55 17.31 9.60
CA ARG A 63 1.84 16.30 8.82
C ARG A 63 2.51 14.97 8.97
N ILE A 64 1.69 13.93 9.00
CA ILE A 64 2.08 12.53 9.02
C ILE A 64 1.58 11.91 7.74
N ALA A 65 2.47 11.22 7.02
CA ALA A 65 2.15 10.45 5.82
C ALA A 65 3.02 9.17 5.85
N SER A 66 2.71 8.28 6.80
CA SER A 66 3.47 7.06 7.05
C SER A 66 2.76 5.85 6.44
N ARG A 67 3.51 4.78 6.15
CA ARG A 67 2.92 3.46 5.94
C ARG A 67 3.73 2.40 6.65
N ARG A 68 3.03 1.33 7.03
CA ARG A 68 3.57 0.15 7.70
C ARG A 68 3.32 -1.07 6.83
N GLU A 69 4.35 -1.87 6.59
CA GLU A 69 4.27 -3.13 5.85
C GLU A 69 4.52 -4.29 6.82
N ARG A 70 3.80 -5.41 6.65
CA ARG A 70 3.93 -6.61 7.47
C ARG A 70 3.88 -7.86 6.60
N ALA A 71 4.96 -8.63 6.61
CA ALA A 71 5.05 -9.87 5.84
C ALA A 71 4.02 -10.91 6.32
N HIS A 72 3.27 -11.52 5.39
CA HIS A 72 2.52 -12.74 5.67
C HIS A 72 3.41 -13.95 5.45
N VAL A 73 3.66 -14.72 6.52
CA VAL A 73 4.34 -16.01 6.41
C VAL A 73 3.33 -17.13 6.69
N ARG A 74 3.19 -18.08 5.77
CA ARG A 74 2.29 -19.25 5.91
C ARG A 74 2.96 -20.48 6.54
N ARG A 75 4.06 -20.35 7.28
CA ARG A 75 4.71 -21.49 7.97
C ARG A 75 5.10 -21.19 9.43
N GLU A 76 4.69 -22.15 10.26
CA GLU A 76 4.45 -22.14 11.72
C GLU A 76 5.61 -21.72 12.65
N GLY A 77 6.86 -21.71 12.18
CA GLY A 77 8.04 -21.52 13.05
C GLY A 77 8.38 -20.06 13.38
N LEU A 78 8.07 -19.12 12.48
CA LEU A 78 8.51 -17.72 12.57
C LEU A 78 7.48 -16.79 13.26
N LEU A 79 6.25 -17.27 13.48
CA LEU A 79 5.16 -16.55 14.15
C LEU A 79 5.13 -16.77 15.69
N ARG A 80 5.89 -17.74 16.22
CA ARG A 80 5.79 -18.13 17.65
C ARG A 80 6.42 -17.16 18.64
N ARG A 81 7.09 -16.12 18.17
CA ARG A 81 7.44 -15.00 19.02
C ARG A 81 6.75 -13.78 18.47
N ASN A 82 5.85 -13.24 19.28
CA ASN A 82 5.37 -11.86 19.19
C ASN A 82 6.58 -10.93 19.48
N ASP A 83 7.67 -11.11 18.74
CA ASP A 83 8.97 -10.53 19.03
C ASP A 83 8.95 -9.10 18.50
N SER A 84 9.32 -8.16 19.37
CA SER A 84 9.47 -6.75 19.06
C SER A 84 10.70 -6.47 18.17
N ASP A 85 11.21 -7.48 17.46
CA ASP A 85 12.45 -7.41 16.71
C ASP A 85 12.27 -6.49 15.50
N ALA A 86 12.95 -5.34 15.54
CA ALA A 86 12.88 -4.29 14.54
C ALA A 86 13.35 -4.73 13.14
N SER A 87 14.04 -5.87 13.03
CA SER A 87 14.51 -6.45 11.76
C SER A 87 13.38 -7.05 10.89
N LEU A 88 12.21 -7.35 11.47
CA LEU A 88 11.02 -7.85 10.76
C LEU A 88 10.08 -6.74 10.29
N TRP A 89 10.41 -5.48 10.60
CA TRP A 89 9.60 -4.31 10.28
C TRP A 89 10.39 -3.38 9.36
N ILE A 90 10.08 -3.41 8.06
CA ILE A 90 10.60 -2.40 7.14
C ILE A 90 9.62 -1.22 7.18
N TYR A 91 10.02 -0.14 7.85
CA TYR A 91 9.35 1.15 7.71
C TYR A 91 9.77 1.73 6.35
N GLN A 92 9.05 1.36 5.29
CA GLN A 92 9.09 2.15 4.07
C GLN A 92 8.13 3.32 4.25
N SER A 93 8.57 4.53 3.91
CA SER A 93 7.78 5.77 3.98
C SER A 93 7.16 6.04 2.62
N PRO A 94 5.85 5.80 2.39
CA PRO A 94 5.36 5.93 1.03
C PRO A 94 3.94 6.49 1.03
N LEU A 95 3.88 7.81 1.04
CA LEU A 95 2.80 8.62 0.47
C LEU A 95 3.36 9.94 -0.08
N ARG A 96 4.52 10.42 0.44
CA ARG A 96 5.34 11.51 -0.13
C ARG A 96 6.84 11.24 0.02
N ARG A 97 7.68 12.15 -0.48
CA ARG A 97 9.16 12.11 -0.35
C ARG A 97 9.65 11.89 1.09
N TRP A 98 8.86 12.29 2.11
CA TRP A 98 9.21 12.24 3.54
C TRP A 98 8.00 11.87 4.43
N GLU A 99 8.23 11.04 5.44
CA GLU A 99 7.21 10.51 6.38
C GLU A 99 6.56 11.59 7.27
N PHE A 100 7.37 12.56 7.71
CA PHE A 100 6.96 13.65 8.60
C PHE A 100 7.42 14.98 8.03
N THR A 101 6.49 15.92 7.92
CA THR A 101 6.79 17.28 7.49
C THR A 101 6.19 18.32 8.41
N ASN A 102 6.77 19.51 8.48
CA ASN A 102 6.13 20.66 9.13
C ASN A 102 5.09 21.32 8.19
N ASP A 103 4.49 22.42 8.64
CA ASP A 103 3.55 23.25 7.88
C ASP A 103 4.15 23.94 6.65
N ARG A 104 5.47 23.90 6.49
CA ARG A 104 6.21 24.42 5.33
C ARG A 104 6.69 23.31 4.40
N ASP A 105 6.16 22.10 4.55
CA ASP A 105 6.52 20.93 3.75
C ASP A 105 8.00 20.52 3.87
N GLN A 106 8.67 20.92 4.96
CA GLN A 106 10.06 20.56 5.22
C GLN A 106 10.12 19.28 6.05
N GLU A 107 11.03 18.38 5.67
CA GLU A 107 11.29 17.15 6.42
C GLU A 107 11.75 17.43 7.85
N LEU A 108 11.25 16.65 8.79
CA LEU A 108 11.79 16.63 10.15
C LEU A 108 13.05 15.76 10.22
N SER A 109 14.16 16.38 10.59
CA SER A 109 15.41 15.68 10.88
C SER A 109 15.24 14.57 11.91
N HIS A 110 16.03 13.51 11.73
CA HIS A 110 16.16 12.43 12.70
C HIS A 110 16.63 12.97 14.07
N GLY A 111 16.15 12.36 15.16
CA GLY A 111 16.54 12.72 16.53
C GLY A 111 15.86 13.96 17.13
N THR A 112 14.86 14.56 16.46
CA THR A 112 14.07 15.63 17.06
C THR A 112 12.97 15.08 17.97
N ALA A 113 12.72 15.73 19.12
CA ALA A 113 11.64 15.34 20.04
C ALA A 113 10.24 15.34 19.38
N ALA A 114 10.04 16.20 18.37
CA ALA A 114 8.81 16.20 17.58
C ALA A 114 8.71 14.91 16.75
N ARG A 115 9.77 14.53 16.01
CA ARG A 115 9.78 13.29 15.23
C ARG A 115 9.60 12.05 16.11
N GLU A 116 10.23 12.00 17.27
CA GLU A 116 10.03 10.92 18.24
C GLU A 116 8.57 10.80 18.69
N ARG A 117 7.90 11.93 18.94
CA ARG A 117 6.47 11.91 19.31
C ARG A 117 5.59 11.46 18.15
N LEU A 118 5.81 11.98 16.93
CA LEU A 118 5.05 11.56 15.74
C LEU A 118 5.21 10.05 15.50
N ASN A 119 6.43 9.52 15.61
CA ASN A 119 6.70 8.08 15.54
C ASN A 119 5.90 7.28 16.58
N ARG A 120 5.84 7.75 17.83
CA ARG A 120 5.04 7.10 18.87
C ARG A 120 3.55 7.10 18.52
N MET A 121 3.03 8.23 18.04
CA MET A 121 1.62 8.32 17.63
C MET A 121 1.29 7.35 16.50
N VAL A 122 2.15 7.27 15.47
CA VAL A 122 1.98 6.33 14.34
C VAL A 122 1.95 4.88 14.82
N ARG A 123 2.89 4.49 15.71
CA ARG A 123 2.93 3.14 16.28
C ARG A 123 1.68 2.84 17.10
N GLU A 124 1.30 3.77 17.99
CA GLU A 124 0.13 3.61 18.84
C GLU A 124 -1.16 3.49 18.02
N ALA A 125 -1.34 4.32 16.98
CA ALA A 125 -2.49 4.22 16.08
C ALA A 125 -2.52 2.87 15.36
N ALA A 126 -1.37 2.42 14.87
CA ALA A 126 -1.27 1.13 14.21
C ALA A 126 -1.59 -0.02 15.18
N ASP A 127 -1.01 -0.03 16.38
CA ASP A 127 -1.19 -1.10 17.35
C ASP A 127 -2.65 -1.17 17.84
N ARG A 128 -3.31 -0.01 18.03
CA ARG A 128 -4.75 0.07 18.31
C ARG A 128 -5.58 -0.48 17.15
N PHE A 129 -5.26 -0.09 15.92
CA PHE A 129 -5.91 -0.62 14.72
C PHE A 129 -5.79 -2.13 14.61
N GLU A 130 -4.59 -2.67 14.82
CA GLU A 130 -4.37 -4.11 14.76
C GLU A 130 -5.19 -4.86 15.81
N ALA A 131 -5.32 -4.31 17.03
CA ALA A 131 -6.12 -4.89 18.09
C ALA A 131 -7.63 -4.85 17.80
N GLU A 132 -8.11 -3.75 17.21
CA GLU A 132 -9.53 -3.55 16.88
C GLU A 132 -9.96 -4.26 15.58
N HIS A 133 -9.02 -4.48 14.66
CA HIS A 133 -9.27 -5.07 13.35
C HIS A 133 -8.44 -6.35 13.12
N PRO A 134 -8.70 -7.44 13.88
CA PRO A 134 -8.01 -8.70 13.67
C PRO A 134 -8.25 -9.21 12.25
N GLY A 135 -7.18 -9.63 11.57
CA GLY A 135 -7.24 -10.13 10.20
C GLY A 135 -7.29 -9.06 9.11
N TRP A 136 -7.03 -7.79 9.44
CA TRP A 136 -6.90 -6.70 8.46
C TRP A 136 -5.93 -7.03 7.31
N GLN A 137 -4.93 -7.88 7.57
CA GLN A 137 -3.94 -8.23 6.56
C GLN A 137 -4.57 -9.08 5.41
N LEU A 138 -5.56 -9.92 5.71
CA LEU A 138 -6.32 -10.65 4.67
C LEU A 138 -7.15 -9.69 3.81
N ILE A 139 -7.62 -8.58 4.40
CA ILE A 139 -8.29 -7.52 3.65
C ILE A 139 -7.28 -6.84 2.71
N SER A 140 -6.07 -6.54 3.19
CA SER A 140 -4.98 -5.98 2.39
C SER A 140 -4.63 -6.87 1.18
N GLU A 141 -4.52 -8.19 1.39
CA GLU A 141 -4.28 -9.18 0.33
C GLU A 141 -5.46 -9.22 -0.66
N ARG A 142 -6.71 -9.24 -0.17
CA ARG A 142 -7.89 -9.20 -1.03
C ARG A 142 -7.88 -7.96 -1.93
N LEU A 143 -7.54 -6.79 -1.39
CA LEU A 143 -7.46 -5.55 -2.16
C LEU A 143 -6.39 -5.61 -3.26
N GLU A 144 -5.25 -6.25 -3.00
CA GLU A 144 -4.23 -6.50 -4.02
C GLU A 144 -4.78 -7.40 -5.13
N LEU A 145 -5.41 -8.52 -4.77
CA LEU A 145 -6.00 -9.46 -5.73
C LEU A 145 -7.12 -8.83 -6.57
N GLU A 146 -7.97 -8.00 -5.96
CA GLU A 146 -9.01 -7.24 -6.66
C GLU A 146 -8.40 -6.29 -7.70
N GLY A 147 -7.32 -5.58 -7.34
CA GLY A 147 -6.56 -4.73 -8.26
C GLY A 147 -5.93 -5.50 -9.40
N LEU A 148 -5.26 -6.62 -9.11
CA LEU A 148 -4.68 -7.52 -10.11
C LEU A 148 -5.73 -8.07 -11.07
N LEU A 149 -6.89 -8.49 -10.55
CA LEU A 149 -8.00 -8.98 -11.35
C LEU A 149 -8.55 -7.89 -12.27
N SER A 150 -8.70 -6.66 -11.77
CA SER A 150 -9.14 -5.52 -12.58
C SER A 150 -8.18 -5.26 -13.74
N ASN A 151 -6.88 -5.21 -13.45
CA ASN A 151 -5.85 -5.01 -14.47
C ASN A 151 -5.83 -6.14 -15.51
N ALA A 152 -5.97 -7.39 -15.07
CA ALA A 152 -6.05 -8.55 -15.97
C ALA A 152 -7.27 -8.47 -16.88
N LYS A 153 -8.44 -8.04 -16.37
CA LYS A 153 -9.64 -7.82 -17.20
C LYS A 153 -9.43 -6.76 -18.27
N VAL A 154 -8.76 -5.66 -17.94
CA VAL A 154 -8.38 -4.62 -18.93
C VAL A 154 -7.45 -5.22 -19.98
N GLY A 155 -6.41 -5.95 -19.56
CA GLY A 155 -5.48 -6.62 -20.49
C GLY A 155 -6.18 -7.60 -21.45
N VAL A 156 -7.14 -8.39 -20.94
CA VAL A 156 -7.96 -9.30 -21.77
C VAL A 156 -8.81 -8.52 -22.77
N ALA A 157 -9.40 -7.39 -22.36
CA ALA A 157 -10.19 -6.56 -23.26
C ALA A 157 -9.32 -6.00 -24.40
N THR A 158 -8.14 -5.46 -24.09
CA THR A 158 -7.18 -4.98 -25.10
C THR A 158 -6.75 -6.10 -26.04
N ALA A 159 -6.37 -7.27 -25.50
CA ALA A 159 -5.94 -8.40 -26.33
C ALA A 159 -7.04 -8.90 -27.28
N ARG A 160 -8.31 -8.86 -26.86
CA ARG A 160 -9.46 -9.19 -27.72
C ARG A 160 -9.63 -8.19 -28.86
N GLU A 161 -9.43 -6.90 -28.59
CA GLU A 161 -9.49 -5.86 -29.63
C GLU A 161 -8.37 -6.04 -30.66
N ASP A 162 -7.15 -6.33 -30.20
CA ASP A 162 -6.01 -6.57 -31.08
C ASP A 162 -6.18 -7.83 -31.93
N LEU A 163 -6.74 -8.91 -31.36
CA LEU A 163 -7.09 -10.11 -32.11
C LEU A 163 -8.08 -9.80 -33.23
N ALA A 164 -9.16 -9.07 -32.93
CA ALA A 164 -10.16 -8.69 -33.93
C ALA A 164 -9.55 -7.85 -35.08
N LYS A 165 -8.62 -6.94 -34.78
CA LYS A 165 -7.88 -6.18 -35.80
C LYS A 165 -7.01 -7.07 -36.67
N ALA A 166 -6.30 -8.03 -36.06
CA ALA A 166 -5.45 -8.98 -36.77
C ALA A 166 -6.29 -9.90 -37.69
N GLU A 167 -7.42 -10.43 -37.20
CA GLU A 167 -8.33 -11.25 -37.99
C GLU A 167 -8.88 -10.46 -39.21
N ALA A 168 -9.32 -9.22 -39.01
CA ALA A 168 -9.77 -8.36 -40.11
C ALA A 168 -8.65 -8.10 -41.14
N HIS A 169 -7.40 -7.96 -40.69
CA HIS A 169 -6.26 -7.83 -41.59
C HIS A 169 -6.02 -9.11 -42.41
N VAL A 170 -6.11 -10.29 -41.78
CA VAL A 170 -6.01 -11.58 -42.47
C VAL A 170 -7.10 -11.72 -43.52
N THR A 171 -8.35 -11.43 -43.18
CA THR A 171 -9.47 -11.46 -44.14
C THR A 171 -9.23 -10.53 -45.32
N ARG A 172 -8.73 -9.31 -45.07
CA ARG A 172 -8.40 -8.34 -46.12
C ARG A 172 -7.28 -8.84 -47.03
N LEU A 173 -6.23 -9.44 -46.48
CA LEU A 173 -5.14 -10.02 -47.26
C LEU A 173 -5.62 -11.23 -48.08
N ALA A 174 -6.42 -12.11 -47.50
CA ALA A 174 -7.00 -13.25 -48.19
C ALA A 174 -7.88 -12.82 -49.38
N ALA A 175 -8.73 -11.80 -49.18
CA ALA A 175 -9.54 -11.23 -50.26
C ALA A 175 -8.66 -10.63 -51.37
N ARG A 176 -7.59 -9.92 -51.01
CA ARG A 176 -6.65 -9.36 -51.99
C ARG A 176 -5.87 -10.44 -52.75
N LEU A 177 -5.43 -11.49 -52.08
CA LEU A 177 -4.77 -12.64 -52.72
C LEU A 177 -5.71 -13.32 -53.70
N SER A 178 -6.95 -13.62 -53.28
CA SER A 178 -7.95 -14.23 -54.14
C SER A 178 -8.23 -13.40 -55.40
N ALA A 179 -8.24 -12.07 -55.29
CA ALA A 179 -8.44 -11.18 -56.43
C ALA A 179 -7.25 -11.11 -57.40
N LEU A 180 -6.03 -11.44 -56.93
CA LEU A 180 -4.82 -11.47 -57.77
C LEU A 180 -4.58 -12.84 -58.41
N THR A 181 -5.16 -13.90 -57.85
CA THR A 181 -5.03 -15.28 -58.35
C THR A 181 -6.24 -15.76 -59.16
N ALA A 182 -7.29 -14.94 -59.28
CA ALA A 182 -8.45 -15.18 -60.14
C ALA A 182 -8.22 -14.59 -61.54
#